data_AF-A0A536FDJ7-F1
#
_entry.id   AF-A0A536FDJ7-F1
#
_cell.length_a   1.000
_cell.length_b   1.000
_cell.length_c   1.000
_cell.angle_alpha   90.00
_cell.angle_beta   90.00
_cell.angle_gamma   90.00
#
_symmetry.space_group_name_H-M   'P 1'
#
loop_
_entity.id
_entity.type
_entity.pdbx_description
1 polymer ?
#
loop_
_entity_poly.entity_id
_entity_poly.type
_entity_poly.pdbx_seq_one_letter_code
_entity_poly.pdbx_strand_id
1 'polypeptide(L)'
;MSRDLPVGNGALLINFDRNYQLRDIYYPRVGQENHTSGELNRFGVWVDGRFAWLDDHGWSRDLVYLPDTLVTNVTLRHPDLALSLTFNDTVDLGRDVLIRRVRVVNEGPEREIRLFFHFDWHIYGTEVGDTVMYYPAVKGLVAYKGQRCFAACGQVGDRIGLDGYACGKKDVGGAQGTWRDAEDGELGNNPIEQGSVDMTLALKVGRVPPGQTATAYQWLIAARNFAELQTVADVITLRGPEAFLERTRSYWIAWVNKENREFADLSPRVAE
;
A
#
# COMPACT_ATOMS: atom_id res chain seq x y z
N MET A 1 -14.35 -13.09 -4.45
CA MET A 1 -12.96 -13.55 -4.64
C MET A 1 -12.37 -13.77 -3.25
N SER A 2 -11.54 -14.79 -3.02
CA SER A 2 -10.88 -14.98 -1.72
C SER A 2 -10.03 -13.77 -1.37
N ARG A 3 -9.93 -13.46 -0.07
CA ARG A 3 -9.01 -12.46 0.48
C ARG A 3 -7.83 -13.24 1.02
N ASP A 4 -6.71 -13.19 0.32
CA ASP A 4 -5.62 -14.14 0.53
C ASP A 4 -4.61 -13.65 1.57
N LEU A 5 -4.47 -12.33 1.74
CA LEU A 5 -3.61 -11.73 2.76
C LEU A 5 -4.33 -10.58 3.51
N PRO A 6 -5.04 -10.86 4.62
CA PRO A 6 -5.50 -9.83 5.55
C PRO A 6 -4.38 -9.32 6.48
N VAL A 7 -4.28 -8.00 6.69
CA VAL A 7 -3.45 -7.38 7.75
C VAL A 7 -4.27 -6.34 8.51
N GLY A 8 -4.25 -6.35 9.84
CA GLY A 8 -5.09 -5.46 10.63
C GLY A 8 -4.75 -5.42 12.13
N ASN A 9 -5.34 -4.46 12.84
CA ASN A 9 -5.14 -4.23 14.27
C ASN A 9 -6.46 -4.21 15.08
N GLY A 10 -7.57 -4.63 14.47
CA GLY A 10 -8.91 -4.63 15.07
C GLY A 10 -9.74 -3.37 14.80
N ALA A 11 -9.10 -2.25 14.45
CA ALA A 11 -9.77 -1.03 14.01
C ALA A 11 -9.61 -0.83 12.49
N LEU A 12 -8.38 -0.94 11.98
CA LEU A 12 -8.08 -0.98 10.55
C LEU A 12 -7.83 -2.42 10.10
N LEU A 13 -8.45 -2.82 8.98
CA LEU A 13 -8.14 -4.07 8.26
C LEU A 13 -7.98 -3.78 6.77
N ILE A 14 -6.89 -4.29 6.21
CA ILE A 14 -6.56 -4.24 4.79
C ILE A 14 -6.54 -5.67 4.25
N ASN A 15 -7.23 -5.89 3.13
CA ASN A 15 -7.25 -7.20 2.47
C ASN A 15 -6.67 -7.11 1.07
N PHE A 16 -5.78 -8.04 0.74
CA PHE A 16 -5.28 -8.25 -0.62
C PHE A 16 -5.92 -9.48 -1.28
N ASP A 17 -6.06 -9.47 -2.61
CA ASP A 17 -6.42 -10.66 -3.40
C ASP A 17 -5.19 -11.44 -3.91
N ARG A 18 -5.44 -12.55 -4.62
CA ARG A 18 -4.40 -13.41 -5.23
C ARG A 18 -3.47 -12.72 -6.21
N ASN A 19 -3.91 -11.61 -6.81
CA ASN A 19 -3.09 -10.80 -7.71
C ASN A 19 -2.33 -9.71 -6.94
N TYR A 20 -2.37 -9.78 -5.60
CA TYR A 20 -1.76 -8.85 -4.67
C TYR A 20 -2.27 -7.40 -4.85
N GLN A 21 -3.52 -7.26 -5.29
CA GLN A 21 -4.21 -5.98 -5.33
C GLN A 21 -4.87 -5.72 -3.98
N LEU A 22 -4.81 -4.48 -3.49
CA LEU A 22 -5.59 -4.10 -2.32
C LEU A 22 -7.06 -4.06 -2.73
N ARG A 23 -7.92 -4.67 -1.91
CA ARG A 23 -9.35 -4.79 -2.20
C ARG A 23 -10.25 -4.16 -1.18
N ASP A 24 -9.95 -4.33 0.11
CA ASP A 24 -10.78 -3.78 1.17
C ASP A 24 -9.95 -2.92 2.10
N ILE A 25 -10.55 -1.80 2.51
CA ILE A 25 -10.09 -0.97 3.61
C ILE A 25 -11.25 -0.86 4.58
N TYR A 26 -11.21 -1.65 5.66
CA TYR A 26 -12.20 -1.58 6.73
C TYR A 26 -11.73 -0.68 7.85
N TYR A 27 -12.53 0.33 8.22
CA TYR A 27 -12.26 1.26 9.31
C TYR A 27 -13.58 1.90 9.77
N PRO A 28 -13.79 2.27 11.05
CA PRO A 28 -12.93 2.11 12.22
C PRO A 28 -13.12 0.76 12.92
N ARG A 29 -13.86 -0.15 12.31
CA ARG A 29 -14.08 -1.51 12.82
C ARG A 29 -14.03 -2.50 11.67
N VAL A 30 -13.37 -3.62 11.92
CA VAL A 30 -13.30 -4.74 10.98
C VAL A 30 -14.69 -5.20 10.58
N GLY A 31 -14.93 -5.28 9.27
CA GLY A 31 -16.18 -5.80 8.68
C GLY A 31 -17.35 -4.83 8.66
N GLN A 32 -17.22 -3.60 9.18
CA GLN A 32 -18.32 -2.63 9.22
C GLN A 32 -18.38 -1.74 7.97
N GLU A 33 -17.48 -0.76 7.86
CA GLU A 33 -17.46 0.18 6.74
C GLU A 33 -16.29 -0.21 5.82
N ASN A 34 -16.57 -0.59 4.57
CA ASN A 34 -15.54 -0.81 3.56
C ASN A 34 -15.38 0.44 2.70
N HIS A 35 -14.22 1.07 2.73
CA HIS A 35 -13.98 2.36 2.07
C HIS A 35 -13.53 2.27 0.61
N THR A 36 -13.50 1.07 0.07
CA THR A 36 -13.21 0.79 -1.35
C THR A 36 -14.35 0.03 -2.00
N SER A 37 -15.39 -0.37 -1.25
CA SER A 37 -16.46 -1.27 -1.70
C SER A 37 -15.97 -2.55 -2.39
N GLY A 38 -14.74 -2.99 -2.08
CA GLY A 38 -14.13 -4.14 -2.69
C GLY A 38 -13.47 -3.86 -4.04
N GLU A 39 -13.44 -2.62 -4.54
CA GLU A 39 -12.81 -2.24 -5.81
C GLU A 39 -11.29 -2.39 -5.81
N LEU A 40 -10.71 -2.38 -7.01
CA LEU A 40 -9.28 -2.59 -7.24
C LEU A 40 -8.46 -1.35 -6.88
N ASN A 41 -7.60 -1.48 -5.88
CA ASN A 41 -6.58 -0.50 -5.54
C ASN A 41 -5.24 -1.04 -6.08
N ARG A 42 -4.64 -0.30 -7.02
CA ARG A 42 -3.61 -0.83 -7.93
C ARG A 42 -2.22 -0.45 -7.48
N PHE A 43 -1.27 -1.29 -7.85
CA PHE A 43 0.15 -0.99 -7.78
C PHE A 43 0.79 -1.21 -9.13
N GLY A 44 1.54 -0.23 -9.60
CA GLY A 44 2.20 -0.25 -10.90
C GLY A 44 3.68 0.06 -10.80
N VAL A 45 4.44 -0.49 -11.74
CA VAL A 45 5.87 -0.20 -11.89
C VAL A 45 6.14 0.28 -13.30
N TRP A 46 6.87 1.38 -13.39
CA TRP A 46 7.43 1.89 -14.63
C TRP A 46 8.94 1.72 -14.62
N VAL A 47 9.50 1.26 -15.74
CA VAL A 47 10.95 1.08 -15.97
C VAL A 47 11.29 1.51 -17.39
N ASP A 48 12.05 2.59 -17.54
CA ASP A 48 12.57 3.10 -18.83
C ASP A 48 11.56 3.00 -20.00
N GLY A 49 10.38 3.60 -19.82
CA GLY A 49 9.35 3.70 -20.85
C GLY A 49 8.41 2.49 -20.94
N ARG A 50 8.56 1.49 -20.08
CA ARG A 50 7.65 0.34 -19.98
C ARG A 50 6.93 0.34 -18.65
N PHE A 51 5.65 0.05 -18.68
CA PHE A 51 4.80 0.00 -17.49
C PHE A 51 4.15 -1.39 -17.33
N ALA A 52 4.00 -1.85 -16.09
CA ALA A 52 3.17 -3.00 -15.76
C ALA A 52 2.46 -2.82 -14.41
N TRP A 53 1.16 -3.16 -14.38
CA TRP A 53 0.41 -3.37 -13.15
C TRP A 53 0.77 -4.72 -12.52
N LEU A 54 0.61 -4.88 -11.21
CA LEU A 54 0.92 -6.16 -10.55
C LEU A 54 -0.06 -7.29 -10.88
N ASP A 55 -1.17 -7.04 -11.55
CA ASP A 55 -2.08 -8.07 -12.07
C ASP A 55 -1.71 -8.56 -13.48
N ASP A 56 -0.71 -7.94 -14.12
CA ASP A 56 -0.17 -8.38 -15.41
C ASP A 56 0.34 -9.83 -15.37
N HIS A 57 0.11 -10.58 -16.45
CA HIS A 57 0.44 -12.01 -16.52
C HIS A 57 1.96 -12.29 -16.51
N GLY A 58 2.80 -11.30 -16.82
CA GLY A 58 4.26 -11.40 -16.77
C GLY A 58 4.85 -11.54 -15.36
N TRP A 59 4.07 -11.25 -14.31
CA TRP A 59 4.50 -11.45 -12.94
C TRP A 59 4.31 -12.88 -12.46
N SER A 60 5.39 -13.49 -11.98
CA SER A 60 5.33 -14.60 -11.02
C SER A 60 5.20 -14.04 -9.60
N ARG A 61 4.41 -14.69 -8.74
CA ARG A 61 4.06 -14.17 -7.40
C ARG A 61 4.09 -15.29 -6.35
N ASP A 62 4.61 -14.97 -5.18
CA ASP A 62 4.51 -15.77 -3.97
C ASP A 62 3.99 -14.89 -2.83
N LEU A 63 2.86 -15.27 -2.25
CA LEU A 63 2.08 -14.48 -1.30
C LEU A 63 2.04 -15.21 0.04
N VAL A 64 2.93 -14.83 0.95
CA VAL A 64 3.01 -15.42 2.29
C VAL A 64 3.15 -14.32 3.35
N TYR A 65 3.12 -14.72 4.62
CA TYR A 65 3.58 -13.89 5.73
C TYR A 65 5.03 -14.21 6.07
N LEU A 66 5.74 -13.26 6.68
CA LEU A 66 6.94 -13.60 7.43
C LEU A 66 6.56 -14.58 8.55
N PRO A 67 7.39 -15.60 8.84
CA PRO A 67 7.12 -16.58 9.88
C PRO A 67 6.73 -15.93 11.21
N ASP A 68 5.71 -16.48 11.87
CA ASP A 68 5.25 -16.04 13.20
C ASP A 68 4.77 -14.58 13.28
N THR A 69 4.36 -13.99 12.15
CA THR A 69 3.89 -12.59 12.12
C THR A 69 2.67 -12.35 11.24
N LEU A 70 1.93 -11.26 11.53
CA LEU A 70 1.02 -10.63 10.57
C LEU A 70 1.73 -9.53 9.76
N VAL A 71 2.95 -9.80 9.32
CA VAL A 71 3.68 -8.97 8.34
C VAL A 71 3.80 -9.77 7.06
N THR A 72 3.34 -9.22 5.93
CA THR A 72 3.43 -9.95 4.66
C THR A 72 4.88 -10.11 4.21
N ASN A 73 5.14 -11.12 3.40
CA ASN A 73 6.37 -11.28 2.63
C ASN A 73 5.99 -11.71 1.22
N VAL A 74 5.60 -10.73 0.41
CA VAL A 74 5.14 -10.98 -0.96
C VAL A 74 6.29 -10.74 -1.92
N THR A 75 6.63 -11.76 -2.71
CA THR A 75 7.68 -11.64 -3.74
C THR A 75 7.06 -11.69 -5.12
N LEU A 76 7.53 -10.81 -6.00
CA LEU A 76 7.11 -10.75 -7.40
C LEU A 76 8.33 -10.67 -8.31
N ARG A 77 8.32 -11.39 -9.42
CA ARG A 77 9.38 -11.31 -10.43
C ARG A 77 8.79 -11.22 -11.83
N HIS A 78 9.26 -10.25 -12.62
CA HIS A 78 8.88 -10.03 -14.02
C HIS A 78 10.12 -10.17 -14.91
N PRO A 79 10.28 -11.31 -15.63
CA PRO A 79 11.43 -11.55 -16.48
C PRO A 79 11.63 -10.48 -17.57
N ASP A 80 10.56 -10.07 -18.26
CA ASP A 80 10.69 -9.11 -19.38
C ASP A 80 11.01 -7.68 -18.93
N LEU A 81 10.62 -7.27 -17.73
CA LEU A 81 11.06 -6.01 -17.13
C LEU A 81 12.47 -6.15 -16.51
N ALA A 82 12.91 -7.39 -16.27
CA ALA A 82 14.10 -7.74 -15.49
C ALA A 82 14.08 -7.07 -14.12
N LEU A 83 12.98 -7.29 -13.38
CA LEU A 83 12.76 -6.79 -12.02
C LEU A 83 12.30 -7.90 -11.08
N SER A 84 12.77 -7.81 -9.83
CA SER A 84 12.18 -8.49 -8.69
C SER A 84 11.74 -7.48 -7.64
N LEU A 85 10.56 -7.69 -7.06
CA LEU A 85 9.99 -6.88 -6.01
C LEU A 85 9.78 -7.74 -4.77
N THR A 86 10.00 -7.16 -3.59
CA THR A 86 9.59 -7.75 -2.33
C THR A 86 8.83 -6.73 -1.51
N PHE A 87 7.64 -7.11 -1.08
CA PHE A 87 6.77 -6.29 -0.27
C PHE A 87 6.67 -6.86 1.14
N ASN A 88 6.70 -5.95 2.11
CA ASN A 88 6.31 -6.25 3.47
C ASN A 88 5.29 -5.22 3.92
N ASP A 89 4.07 -5.67 4.15
CA ASP A 89 2.93 -4.88 4.60
C ASP A 89 2.59 -5.24 6.03
N THR A 90 2.21 -4.24 6.81
CA THR A 90 1.60 -4.45 8.12
C THR A 90 0.67 -3.30 8.45
N VAL A 91 -0.38 -3.57 9.22
CA VAL A 91 -1.08 -2.51 9.97
C VAL A 91 -0.39 -2.37 11.33
N ASP A 92 -0.13 -1.13 11.76
CA ASP A 92 0.51 -0.88 13.06
C ASP A 92 -0.40 -1.28 14.23
N LEU A 93 0.21 -1.75 15.32
CA LEU A 93 -0.47 -2.25 16.51
C LEU A 93 -1.26 -1.16 17.26
N GLY A 94 -0.75 0.07 17.29
CA GLY A 94 -1.26 1.14 18.13
C GLY A 94 -1.83 2.32 17.36
N ARG A 95 -1.76 2.30 16.03
CA ARG A 95 -2.24 3.35 15.14
C ARG A 95 -2.86 2.71 13.92
N ASP A 96 -3.91 3.34 13.41
CA ASP A 96 -4.65 2.88 12.24
C ASP A 96 -3.91 3.29 10.97
N VAL A 97 -2.77 2.65 10.73
CA VAL A 97 -1.92 2.91 9.58
C VAL A 97 -1.42 1.60 8.96
N LEU A 98 -1.59 1.47 7.65
CA LEU A 98 -0.88 0.51 6.82
C LEU A 98 0.51 1.06 6.51
N ILE A 99 1.55 0.27 6.77
CA ILE A 99 2.93 0.52 6.34
C ILE A 99 3.31 -0.55 5.32
N ARG A 100 3.81 -0.12 4.17
CA ARG A 100 4.33 -0.95 3.09
C ARG A 100 5.79 -0.60 2.85
N ARG A 101 6.67 -1.60 2.97
CA ARG A 101 8.04 -1.55 2.45
C ARG A 101 8.10 -2.25 1.11
N VAL A 102 8.67 -1.59 0.10
CA VAL A 102 8.91 -2.16 -1.23
C VAL A 102 10.41 -2.17 -1.48
N ARG A 103 10.99 -3.36 -1.63
CA ARG A 103 12.34 -3.54 -2.13
C ARG A 103 12.28 -3.86 -3.62
N VAL A 104 13.02 -3.11 -4.42
CA VAL A 104 13.09 -3.23 -5.87
C VAL A 104 14.51 -3.66 -6.24
N VAL A 105 14.64 -4.85 -6.82
CA VAL A 105 15.90 -5.36 -7.36
C VAL A 105 15.88 -5.20 -8.87
N ASN A 106 16.85 -4.48 -9.41
CA ASN A 106 17.05 -4.38 -10.85
C ASN A 106 17.92 -5.55 -11.33
N GLU A 107 17.34 -6.46 -12.12
CA GLU A 107 18.05 -7.63 -12.68
C GLU A 107 18.66 -7.34 -14.06
N GLY A 108 18.42 -6.15 -14.61
CA GLY A 108 18.91 -5.72 -15.93
C GLY A 108 19.95 -4.59 -15.86
N PRO A 109 20.19 -3.86 -16.98
CA PRO A 109 21.09 -2.70 -17.00
C PRO A 109 20.58 -1.58 -16.08
N GLU A 110 21.42 -0.59 -15.77
CA GLU A 110 21.00 0.58 -14.98
C GLU A 110 19.87 1.34 -15.68
N ARG A 111 18.73 1.49 -14.99
CA ARG A 111 17.49 2.05 -15.53
C ARG A 111 16.75 2.84 -14.47
N GLU A 112 15.95 3.82 -14.90
CA GLU A 112 15.08 4.57 -14.01
C GLU A 112 13.84 3.74 -13.65
N ILE A 113 13.52 3.70 -12.35
CA ILE A 113 12.35 2.97 -11.84
C ILE A 113 11.44 3.94 -11.09
N ARG A 114 10.13 3.78 -11.30
CA ARG A 114 9.07 4.53 -10.61
C ARG A 114 7.98 3.58 -10.13
N LEU A 115 7.41 3.87 -8.97
CA LEU A 115 6.35 3.08 -8.35
C LEU A 115 5.07 3.93 -8.28
N PHE A 116 3.94 3.32 -8.57
CA PHE A 116 2.63 3.98 -8.59
C PHE A 116 1.67 3.25 -7.66
N PHE A 117 0.94 4.02 -6.86
CA PHE A 117 -0.02 3.50 -5.89
C PHE A 117 -1.35 4.20 -6.14
N HIS A 118 -2.34 3.42 -6.52
CA HIS A 118 -3.68 3.88 -6.85
C HIS A 118 -4.67 3.45 -5.77
N PHE A 119 -5.49 4.39 -5.33
CA PHE A 119 -6.57 4.16 -4.40
C PHE A 119 -7.91 4.54 -5.01
N ASP A 120 -8.82 3.57 -5.01
CA ASP A 120 -10.19 3.71 -5.49
C ASP A 120 -11.12 3.93 -4.27
N TRP A 121 -11.70 5.12 -4.17
CA TRP A 121 -12.46 5.53 -2.98
C TRP A 121 -13.96 5.33 -3.14
N HIS A 122 -14.52 4.65 -2.15
CA HIS A 122 -15.94 4.51 -1.87
C HIS A 122 -16.16 4.73 -0.36
N ILE A 123 -15.84 5.91 0.15
CA ILE A 123 -15.86 6.18 1.59
C ILE A 123 -17.30 6.01 2.13
N TYR A 124 -17.43 5.18 3.17
CA TYR A 124 -18.70 4.66 3.70
C TYR A 124 -19.42 3.66 2.79
N GLY A 125 -18.69 2.97 1.90
CA GLY A 125 -19.24 1.99 0.98
C GLY A 125 -19.95 2.60 -0.24
N THR A 126 -19.73 3.89 -0.52
CA THR A 126 -20.37 4.60 -1.64
C THR A 126 -19.40 5.58 -2.28
N GLU A 127 -19.40 5.63 -3.62
CA GLU A 127 -18.59 6.53 -4.44
C GLU A 127 -19.07 7.99 -4.42
N VAL A 128 -20.28 8.28 -3.92
CA VAL A 128 -20.89 9.60 -4.09
C VAL A 128 -20.39 10.58 -3.03
N GLY A 129 -19.78 11.69 -3.47
CA GLY A 129 -19.45 12.82 -2.60
C GLY A 129 -18.20 12.62 -1.77
N ASP A 130 -17.28 11.78 -2.24
CA ASP A 130 -15.92 11.69 -1.72
C ASP A 130 -15.10 12.88 -2.25
N THR A 131 -14.07 13.27 -1.51
CA THR A 131 -13.11 14.29 -1.95
C THR A 131 -11.70 13.75 -1.79
N VAL A 132 -10.88 13.91 -2.84
CA VAL A 132 -9.44 13.62 -2.82
C VAL A 132 -8.67 14.91 -3.05
N MET A 133 -7.57 15.11 -2.33
CA MET A 133 -6.72 16.28 -2.52
C MET A 133 -5.27 16.05 -2.11
N TYR A 134 -4.34 16.77 -2.73
CA TYR A 134 -3.01 16.94 -2.18
C TYR A 134 -3.05 17.83 -0.93
N TYR A 135 -2.52 17.32 0.17
CA TYR A 135 -2.51 18.02 1.45
C TYR A 135 -1.07 18.25 1.93
N PRO A 136 -0.54 19.50 1.81
CA PRO A 136 0.87 19.80 2.09
C PRO A 136 1.33 19.43 3.50
N ALA A 137 0.45 19.51 4.50
CA ALA A 137 0.79 19.20 5.89
C ALA A 137 1.26 17.76 6.11
N VAL A 138 0.82 16.82 5.26
CA VAL A 138 1.26 15.42 5.29
C VAL A 138 2.10 15.02 4.06
N LYS A 139 2.42 16.01 3.21
CA LYS A 139 3.17 15.85 1.95
C LYS A 139 2.62 14.73 1.06
N GLY A 140 1.30 14.53 1.09
CA GLY A 140 0.64 13.36 0.53
C GLY A 140 -0.76 13.66 0.03
N LEU A 141 -1.44 12.63 -0.46
CA LEU A 141 -2.83 12.70 -0.87
C LEU A 141 -3.75 12.35 0.29
N VAL A 142 -4.87 13.05 0.42
CA VAL A 142 -5.90 12.82 1.40
C VAL A 142 -7.23 12.58 0.72
N ALA A 143 -7.88 11.47 1.05
CA ALA A 143 -9.29 11.21 0.73
C ALA A 143 -10.15 11.43 1.97
N TYR A 144 -11.28 12.11 1.86
CA TYR A 144 -12.16 12.32 3.01
C TYR A 144 -13.63 12.45 2.63
N LYS A 145 -14.48 12.11 3.61
CA LYS A 145 -15.93 12.34 3.61
C LYS A 145 -16.46 12.22 5.03
N GLY A 146 -17.31 13.14 5.44
CA GLY A 146 -17.86 13.16 6.80
C GLY A 146 -16.76 13.08 7.87
N GLN A 147 -16.78 12.01 8.66
CA GLN A 147 -15.84 11.74 9.75
C GLN A 147 -14.79 10.68 9.38
N ARG A 148 -14.45 10.52 8.11
CA ARG A 148 -13.41 9.60 7.65
C ARG A 148 -12.41 10.35 6.81
N CYS A 149 -11.15 10.21 7.16
CA CYS A 149 -10.02 10.80 6.44
C CYS A 149 -8.95 9.73 6.26
N PHE A 150 -8.44 9.60 5.05
CA PHE A 150 -7.36 8.67 4.71
C PHE A 150 -6.21 9.45 4.09
N ALA A 151 -4.98 9.27 4.56
CA ALA A 151 -3.80 9.92 3.98
C ALA A 151 -2.81 8.90 3.45
N ALA A 152 -2.45 9.04 2.17
CA ALA A 152 -1.40 8.28 1.53
C ALA A 152 -0.17 9.15 1.28
N CYS A 153 0.99 8.69 1.74
CA CYS A 153 2.28 9.32 1.49
C CYS A 153 3.36 8.23 1.40
N GLY A 154 4.59 8.62 1.05
CA GLY A 154 5.67 7.69 0.88
C GLY A 154 7.05 8.31 1.10
N GLN A 155 8.05 7.45 0.99
CA GLN A 155 9.44 7.80 1.20
C GLN A 155 10.36 6.96 0.29
N VAL A 156 11.35 7.60 -0.32
CA VAL A 156 12.45 6.95 -1.05
C VAL A 156 13.76 7.50 -0.53
N GLY A 157 14.62 6.65 0.03
CA GLY A 157 15.80 7.11 0.79
C GLY A 157 15.36 8.06 1.91
N ASP A 158 15.95 9.25 1.98
CA ASP A 158 15.58 10.30 2.95
C ASP A 158 14.48 11.25 2.45
N ARG A 159 13.99 11.07 1.23
CA ARG A 159 12.97 11.94 0.63
C ARG A 159 11.59 11.48 1.03
N ILE A 160 10.90 12.27 1.86
CA ILE A 160 9.50 12.05 2.25
C ILE A 160 8.60 12.95 1.41
N GLY A 161 7.57 12.36 0.81
CA GLY A 161 6.60 13.02 -0.04
C GLY A 161 6.37 12.28 -1.34
N LEU A 162 5.69 12.95 -2.27
CA LEU A 162 5.34 12.40 -3.59
C LEU A 162 6.19 13.05 -4.67
N ASP A 163 6.63 12.25 -5.65
CA ASP A 163 7.33 12.76 -6.84
C ASP A 163 6.35 13.10 -7.99
N GLY A 164 5.09 12.70 -7.83
CA GLY A 164 3.96 13.03 -8.71
C GLY A 164 2.66 12.53 -8.09
N TYR A 165 1.53 13.13 -8.47
CA TYR A 165 0.22 12.70 -8.01
C TYR A 165 -0.89 13.04 -9.00
N ALA A 166 -2.05 12.41 -8.86
CA ALA A 166 -3.26 12.77 -9.57
C ALA A 166 -4.48 12.53 -8.68
N CYS A 167 -5.36 13.51 -8.63
CA CYS A 167 -6.73 13.41 -8.10
C CYS A 167 -7.69 13.50 -9.29
N GLY A 168 -8.65 12.58 -9.41
CA GLY A 168 -9.51 12.56 -10.60
C GLY A 168 -10.81 11.84 -10.39
N LYS A 169 -11.69 11.97 -11.40
CA LYS A 169 -12.98 11.28 -11.45
C LYS A 169 -12.81 9.90 -12.05
N LYS A 170 -13.62 8.97 -11.56
CA LYS A 170 -13.79 7.63 -12.11
C LYS A 170 -15.26 7.35 -12.36
N ASP A 171 -15.56 6.46 -13.31
CA ASP A 171 -16.89 5.92 -13.60
C ASP A 171 -17.97 6.97 -13.95
N VAL A 172 -17.57 8.22 -14.22
CA VAL A 172 -18.46 9.33 -14.58
C VAL A 172 -18.06 9.88 -15.95
N GLY A 173 -19.02 9.93 -16.88
CA GLY A 173 -18.81 10.56 -18.19
C GLY A 173 -17.74 9.88 -19.05
N GLY A 174 -17.49 8.58 -18.84
CA GLY A 174 -16.44 7.81 -19.53
C GLY A 174 -15.04 7.96 -18.93
N ALA A 175 -14.89 8.68 -17.82
CA ALA A 175 -13.63 8.76 -17.09
C ALA A 175 -13.26 7.38 -16.51
N GLN A 176 -12.04 6.93 -16.77
CA GLN A 176 -11.56 5.63 -16.32
C GLN A 176 -10.92 5.67 -14.93
N GLY A 177 -10.48 6.85 -14.49
CA GLY A 177 -9.73 7.04 -13.24
C GLY A 177 -8.26 7.43 -13.46
N THR A 178 -7.63 7.98 -12.43
CA THR A 178 -6.24 8.46 -12.41
C THR A 178 -5.20 7.34 -12.58
N TRP A 179 -5.58 6.08 -12.39
CA TRP A 179 -4.66 4.97 -12.66
C TRP A 179 -4.19 4.97 -14.13
N ARG A 180 -5.01 5.43 -15.07
CA ARG A 180 -4.61 5.53 -16.49
C ARG A 180 -3.44 6.48 -16.72
N ASP A 181 -3.39 7.58 -15.96
CA ASP A 181 -2.30 8.55 -16.07
C ASP A 181 -0.95 7.87 -15.79
N ALA A 182 -0.90 6.92 -14.85
CA ALA A 182 0.33 6.25 -14.47
C ALA A 182 0.99 5.44 -15.60
N GLU A 183 0.24 5.00 -16.62
CA GLU A 183 0.71 4.05 -17.63
C GLU A 183 1.81 4.62 -18.54
N ASP A 184 1.90 5.96 -18.67
CA ASP A 184 2.99 6.62 -19.41
C ASP A 184 4.21 6.97 -18.51
N GLY A 185 4.06 6.82 -17.20
CA GLY A 185 5.10 7.07 -16.21
C GLY A 185 5.07 8.47 -15.58
N GLU A 186 4.13 9.34 -15.93
CA GLU A 186 3.91 10.65 -15.32
C GLU A 186 2.49 10.77 -14.75
N LEU A 187 2.26 11.76 -13.89
CA LEU A 187 0.92 12.04 -13.36
C LEU A 187 0.60 13.52 -13.56
N GLY A 188 -0.68 13.83 -13.79
CA GLY A 188 -1.12 15.18 -14.16
C GLY A 188 -0.96 16.26 -13.09
N ASN A 189 -0.63 15.92 -11.84
CA ASN A 189 -0.51 16.83 -10.70
C ASN A 189 -1.79 17.63 -10.39
N ASN A 190 -2.95 17.07 -10.73
CA ASN A 190 -4.26 17.61 -10.35
C ASN A 190 -4.44 17.53 -8.83
N PRO A 191 -4.58 18.66 -8.12
CA PRO A 191 -4.42 18.70 -6.66
C PRO A 191 -5.70 18.42 -5.89
N ILE A 192 -6.88 18.41 -6.50
CA ILE A 192 -8.15 18.16 -5.83
C ILE A 192 -9.21 17.72 -6.82
N GLU A 193 -10.08 16.81 -6.40
CA GLU A 193 -11.30 16.45 -7.13
C GLU A 193 -12.36 15.93 -6.14
N GLN A 194 -13.64 15.99 -6.54
CA GLN A 194 -14.78 15.55 -5.72
C GLN A 194 -15.83 14.77 -6.52
N GLY A 195 -16.60 13.93 -5.83
CA GLY A 195 -17.63 13.08 -6.42
C GLY A 195 -17.21 11.61 -6.34
N SER A 196 -17.41 10.86 -7.44
CA SER A 196 -16.82 9.52 -7.62
C SER A 196 -15.37 9.70 -8.04
N VAL A 197 -14.45 9.42 -7.12
CA VAL A 197 -13.05 9.82 -7.25
C VAL A 197 -12.08 8.69 -6.92
N ASP A 198 -10.93 8.73 -7.57
CA ASP A 198 -9.75 7.97 -7.21
C ASP A 198 -8.55 8.91 -7.04
N MET A 199 -7.46 8.36 -6.55
CA MET A 199 -6.20 9.08 -6.48
C MET A 199 -5.02 8.16 -6.74
N THR A 200 -4.00 8.68 -7.42
CA THR A 200 -2.76 7.96 -7.70
C THR A 200 -1.57 8.79 -7.25
N LEU A 201 -0.60 8.17 -6.60
CA LEU A 201 0.68 8.79 -6.23
C LEU A 201 1.85 8.04 -6.86
N ALA A 202 2.90 8.79 -7.19
CA ALA A 202 4.14 8.28 -7.75
C ALA A 202 5.32 8.50 -6.79
N LEU A 203 6.17 7.49 -6.68
CA LEU A 203 7.48 7.56 -6.03
C LEU A 203 8.56 7.22 -7.07
N LYS A 204 9.45 8.16 -7.37
CA LYS A 204 10.57 7.98 -8.29
C LYS A 204 11.73 7.35 -7.51
N VAL A 205 11.89 6.03 -7.63
CA VAL A 205 12.99 5.28 -7.01
C VAL A 205 14.35 5.79 -7.52
N GLY A 206 14.40 6.20 -8.78
CA GLY A 206 15.59 6.73 -9.44
C GLY A 206 16.29 5.68 -10.30
N ARG A 207 17.53 5.97 -10.71
CA ARG A 207 18.35 5.04 -11.49
C ARG A 207 18.95 3.98 -10.56
N VAL A 208 18.61 2.71 -10.80
CA VAL A 208 19.07 1.58 -9.98
C VAL A 208 20.08 0.76 -10.79
N PRO A 209 21.34 0.59 -10.34
CA PRO A 209 22.32 -0.21 -11.07
C PRO A 209 21.97 -1.71 -11.14
N PRO A 210 22.62 -2.48 -12.04
CA PRO A 210 22.41 -3.91 -12.16
C PRO A 210 22.70 -4.65 -10.85
N GLY A 211 21.79 -5.55 -10.46
CA GLY A 211 21.87 -6.34 -9.23
C GLY A 211 21.68 -5.55 -7.94
N GLN A 212 21.50 -4.23 -8.01
CA GLN A 212 21.31 -3.40 -6.82
C GLN A 212 19.84 -3.39 -6.40
N THR A 213 19.66 -3.17 -5.10
CA THR A 213 18.35 -3.04 -4.47
C THR A 213 18.11 -1.60 -4.05
N ALA A 214 16.95 -1.06 -4.41
CA ALA A 214 16.45 0.19 -3.87
C ALA A 214 15.23 -0.09 -2.98
N THR A 215 15.03 0.74 -1.95
CA THR A 215 13.89 0.60 -1.02
C THR A 215 13.04 1.85 -1.04
N ALA A 216 11.73 1.65 -1.15
CA ALA A 216 10.71 2.67 -0.97
C ALA A 216 9.74 2.25 0.13
N TYR A 217 9.13 3.23 0.78
CA TYR A 217 8.03 3.02 1.71
C TYR A 217 6.81 3.79 1.25
N GLN A 218 5.64 3.21 1.50
CA GLN A 218 4.36 3.89 1.37
C GLN A 218 3.56 3.59 2.64
N TRP A 219 2.76 4.56 3.06
CA TRP A 219 1.82 4.35 4.15
C TRP A 219 0.46 4.94 3.83
N LEU A 220 -0.56 4.33 4.42
CA LEU A 220 -1.94 4.79 4.39
C LEU A 220 -2.47 4.91 5.81
N ILE A 221 -2.73 6.14 6.25
CA ILE A 221 -3.32 6.45 7.55
C ILE A 221 -4.83 6.47 7.42
N ALA A 222 -5.55 5.87 8.35
CA ALA A 222 -6.99 6.04 8.54
C ALA A 222 -7.26 6.83 9.82
N ALA A 223 -8.15 7.82 9.77
CA ALA A 223 -8.43 8.71 10.89
C ALA A 223 -9.87 9.23 10.84
N ARG A 224 -10.34 9.82 11.95
CA ARG A 224 -11.69 10.41 12.02
C ARG A 224 -11.75 11.87 11.61
N ASN A 225 -10.60 12.54 11.59
CA ASN A 225 -10.46 13.94 11.22
C ASN A 225 -9.01 14.27 10.86
N PHE A 226 -8.81 15.46 10.30
CA PHE A 226 -7.51 15.96 9.85
C PHE A 226 -6.48 16.15 10.96
N ALA A 227 -6.90 16.42 12.20
CA ALA A 227 -5.96 16.62 13.31
C ALA A 227 -5.36 15.29 13.79
N GLU A 228 -6.18 14.25 13.92
CA GLU A 228 -5.74 12.88 14.18
C GLU A 228 -4.83 12.39 13.05
N LEU A 229 -5.22 12.64 11.80
CA LEU A 229 -4.45 12.28 10.61
C LEU A 229 -3.05 12.91 10.61
N GLN A 230 -2.94 14.22 10.88
CA GLN A 230 -1.66 14.94 10.97
C GLN A 230 -0.81 14.42 12.12
N THR A 231 -1.41 14.19 13.29
CA THR A 231 -0.69 13.64 14.45
C THR A 231 -0.04 12.30 14.12
N VAL A 232 -0.72 11.42 13.39
CA VAL A 232 -0.14 10.14 12.96
C VAL A 232 0.96 10.36 11.92
N ALA A 233 0.75 11.24 10.94
CA ALA A 233 1.72 11.54 9.89
C ALA A 233 3.04 12.11 10.45
N ASP A 234 2.96 13.00 11.45
CA ASP A 234 4.11 13.60 12.13
C ASP A 234 4.93 12.52 12.85
N VAL A 235 4.27 11.58 13.53
CA VAL A 235 4.96 10.49 14.24
C VAL A 235 5.63 9.53 13.26
N ILE A 236 5.02 9.24 12.10
CA ILE A 236 5.65 8.41 11.05
C ILE A 236 6.87 9.12 10.48
N THR A 237 6.75 10.40 10.15
CA THR A 237 7.85 11.22 9.64
C THR A 237 9.00 11.30 10.63
N LEU A 238 8.70 11.45 11.93
CA LEU A 238 9.70 11.57 12.98
C LEU A 238 10.45 10.26 13.27
N ARG A 239 9.72 9.13 13.32
CA ARG A 239 10.31 7.82 13.70
C ARG A 239 10.80 6.99 12.52
N GLY A 240 10.33 7.31 11.31
CA GLY A 240 10.55 6.53 10.09
C GLY A 240 9.62 5.32 9.98
N PRO A 241 9.16 4.96 8.77
CA PRO A 241 8.22 3.87 8.54
C PRO A 241 8.79 2.49 8.93
N GLU A 242 10.08 2.25 8.74
CA GLU A 242 10.73 0.98 9.09
C GLU A 242 10.58 0.65 10.59
N ALA A 243 10.63 1.65 11.47
CA ALA A 243 10.45 1.44 12.91
C ALA A 243 9.05 0.91 13.28
N PHE A 244 8.03 1.21 12.47
CA PHE A 244 6.67 0.69 12.66
C PHE A 244 6.55 -0.75 12.17
N LEU A 245 7.23 -1.06 11.07
CA LEU A 245 7.26 -2.41 10.51
C LEU A 245 7.98 -3.36 11.48
N GLU A 246 9.21 -3.03 11.89
CA GLU A 246 10.02 -3.92 12.74
C GLU A 246 9.45 -4.06 14.16
N ARG A 247 8.83 -3.01 14.74
CA ARG A 247 8.15 -3.15 16.03
C ARG A 247 6.93 -4.07 15.93
N THR A 248 6.17 -3.97 14.84
CA THR A 248 4.97 -4.80 14.65
C THR A 248 5.35 -6.25 14.45
N ARG A 249 6.40 -6.50 13.65
CA ARG A 249 7.02 -7.81 13.49
C ARG A 249 7.47 -8.39 14.85
N SER A 250 8.22 -7.62 15.63
CA SER A 250 8.75 -8.05 16.92
C SER A 250 7.64 -8.40 17.93
N TYR A 251 6.57 -7.61 17.96
CA TYR A 251 5.40 -7.90 18.79
C TYR A 251 4.77 -9.25 18.44
N TRP A 252 4.55 -9.55 17.15
CA TRP A 252 3.89 -10.79 16.77
C TRP A 252 4.73 -12.02 17.13
N ILE A 253 6.05 -11.96 16.88
CA ILE A 253 6.97 -13.02 17.28
C ILE A 253 6.88 -13.25 18.79
N ALA A 254 6.90 -12.18 19.59
CA ALA A 254 6.78 -12.28 21.05
C ALA A 254 5.40 -12.80 21.50
N TRP A 255 4.34 -12.39 20.82
CA TRP A 255 2.97 -12.75 21.16
C TRP A 255 2.65 -14.22 20.86
N VAL A 256 3.08 -14.74 19.71
CA VAL A 256 2.79 -16.14 19.34
C VAL A 256 3.65 -17.13 20.13
N ASN A 257 4.88 -16.74 20.48
CA ASN A 257 5.85 -17.57 21.21
C ASN A 257 5.81 -17.39 22.74
N LYS A 258 4.82 -16.67 23.28
CA LYS A 258 4.70 -16.41 24.73
C LYS A 258 4.44 -17.68 25.55
N GLU A 259 3.86 -18.70 24.93
CA GLU A 259 3.45 -19.95 25.56
C GLU A 259 4.07 -21.11 24.78
N ASN A 260 4.66 -22.06 25.51
CA ASN A 260 5.20 -23.27 24.91
C ASN A 260 4.01 -24.13 24.46
N ARG A 261 3.84 -24.32 23.15
CA ARG A 261 2.73 -25.10 22.62
C ARG A 261 3.10 -26.57 22.64
N GLU A 262 2.47 -27.33 23.53
CA GLU A 262 2.46 -28.79 23.41
C GLU A 262 1.46 -29.16 22.32
N PHE A 263 1.97 -29.54 21.15
CA PHE A 263 1.16 -30.02 20.02
C PHE A 263 0.62 -31.45 20.23
N ALA A 264 0.64 -31.93 21.49
CA ALA A 264 0.19 -33.25 21.93
C ALA A 264 0.64 -34.36 20.97
N ASP A 265 -0.31 -35.13 20.42
CA ASP A 265 -0.04 -36.29 19.57
C ASP A 265 0.07 -35.93 18.07
N LEU A 266 0.20 -34.65 17.72
CA LEU A 266 0.44 -34.27 16.32
C LEU A 266 1.78 -34.82 15.85
N SER A 267 1.77 -35.44 14.67
CA SER A 267 3.00 -35.94 14.06
C SER A 267 4.01 -34.79 13.88
N PRO A 268 5.33 -35.04 13.96
CA PRO A 268 6.35 -34.02 13.76
C PRO A 268 6.17 -33.21 12.46
N ARG A 269 5.69 -33.86 11.39
CA ARG A 269 5.40 -33.22 10.08
C ARG A 269 4.32 -32.12 10.13
N VAL A 270 3.45 -32.13 11.14
CA VAL A 270 2.35 -31.19 11.34
C VAL A 270 2.62 -30.25 12.53
N ALA A 271 3.53 -30.64 13.42
CA ALA A 271 3.92 -29.87 14.60
C ALA A 271 5.08 -28.89 14.34
N GLU A 272 5.89 -29.14 13.30
CA GLU A 272 6.85 -28.18 12.70
C GLU A 272 6.18 -27.27 11.66
#